data_AF-A0A702B969-F1
#
_entry.id   AF-A0A702B969-F1
#
_cell.length_a   1.000
_cell.length_b   1.000
_cell.length_c   1.000
_cell.angle_alpha   90.00
_cell.angle_beta   90.00
_cell.angle_gamma   90.00
#
_symmetry.space_group_name_H-M   'P 1'
#
loop_
_entity.id
_entity.type
_entity.pdbx_description
1 polymer ?
#
loop_
_entity_poly.entity_id
_entity_poly.type
_entity_poly.pdbx_seq_one_letter_code
_entity_poly.pdbx_strand_id
1 'polypeptide(L)' 'MKEGDYWIQHNGVVQVAYYTNDTVNDLESGQLIVGVWHLTSGDDICHNGEAEILSRSLQPPA' A
#
# COMPACT_ATOMS: atom_id res chain seq x y z
N MET A 1 9.39 1.15 3.18
CA MET A 1 9.76 1.69 1.83
C MET A 1 9.90 3.20 1.89
N LYS A 2 10.22 3.89 0.79
CA LYS A 2 10.06 5.35 0.77
C LYS A 2 8.58 5.69 0.65
N GLU A 3 8.13 6.68 1.40
CA GLU A 3 6.77 7.19 1.26
C GLU A 3 6.53 7.75 -0.15
N GLY A 4 5.30 7.64 -0.63
CA GLY A 4 4.93 8.05 -1.99
C GLY A 4 3.98 7.11 -2.69
N ASP A 5 3.70 7.44 -3.95
CA ASP A 5 2.79 6.68 -4.81
C ASP A 5 3.47 5.48 -5.46
N TYR A 6 2.78 4.35 -5.48
CA TYR A 6 3.20 3.13 -6.14
C TYR A 6 2.04 2.52 -6.93
N TRP A 7 2.39 1.82 -8.01
CA TRP A 7 1.50 0.85 -8.64
C TRP A 7 1.60 -0.47 -7.88
N ILE A 8 0.45 -0.94 -7.40
CA ILE A 8 0.33 -2.20 -6.68
C ILE A 8 -0.73 -3.09 -7.31
N GLN A 9 -0.64 -4.38 -7.07
CA GLN A 9 -1.70 -5.35 -7.32
C GLN A 9 -2.22 -5.90 -5.99
N HIS A 10 -3.52 -5.78 -5.76
CA HIS A 10 -4.20 -6.33 -4.59
C HIS A 10 -5.51 -6.99 -5.05
N ASN A 11 -5.75 -8.24 -4.64
CA ASN A 11 -6.95 -9.02 -5.01
C ASN A 11 -7.26 -9.03 -6.52
N GLY A 12 -6.22 -9.07 -7.36
CA GLY A 12 -6.35 -9.07 -8.83
C GLY A 12 -6.63 -7.70 -9.45
N VAL A 13 -6.69 -6.63 -8.66
CA VAL A 13 -6.87 -5.25 -9.13
C VAL A 13 -5.52 -4.53 -9.12
N VAL A 14 -5.15 -3.97 -10.28
CA VAL A 14 -3.98 -3.09 -10.41
C VAL A 14 -4.43 -1.65 -10.20
N GLN A 15 -3.83 -0.95 -9.23
CA GLN A 15 -4.16 0.43 -8.91
C GLN A 15 -2.96 1.21 -8.36
N VAL A 16 -3.08 2.54 -8.32
CA VAL A 16 -2.17 3.40 -7.57
C VAL A 16 -2.60 3.41 -6.10
N ALA A 17 -1.62 3.34 -5.21
CA ALA A 17 -1.80 3.53 -3.76
C ALA A 17 -0.65 4.37 -3.19
N TYR A 18 -0.96 5.16 -2.15
CA TYR A 18 0.04 5.93 -1.43
C TYR A 18 0.55 5.14 -0.22
N TYR A 19 1.86 5.04 -0.07
CA TYR A 19 2.50 4.35 1.05
C TYR A 19 2.99 5.33 2.11
N THR A 20 2.67 5.08 3.39
CA THR A 20 3.27 5.75 4.56
C THR A 20 4.04 4.74 5.41
N ASN A 21 5.00 5.20 6.23
CA ASN A 21 5.68 4.37 7.23
C ASN A 21 4.98 4.40 8.60
N ASP A 22 3.67 4.64 8.62
CA ASP A 22 2.89 4.59 9.86
C ASP A 22 2.98 3.19 10.49
N THR A 23 3.00 3.15 11.83
CA THR A 23 2.93 1.90 12.58
C THR A 23 1.50 1.63 12.96
N VAL A 24 0.94 0.54 12.46
CA VAL A 24 -0.45 0.14 12.70
C VAL A 24 -0.51 -1.24 13.33
N ASN A 25 -1.58 -1.50 14.07
CA ASN A 25 -1.86 -2.85 14.54
C ASN A 25 -2.57 -3.63 13.44
N ASP A 26 -1.92 -4.66 12.92
CA ASP A 26 -2.55 -5.59 12.00
C ASP A 26 -3.62 -6.39 12.75
N LEU A 27 -4.87 -6.24 12.32
CA LEU A 27 -6.00 -6.88 12.98
C LEU A 27 -6.03 -8.39 12.77
N GLU A 28 -5.41 -8.91 11.71
CA GLU A 28 -5.37 -10.33 11.42
C GLU A 28 -4.34 -11.05 12.31
N SER A 29 -3.08 -10.58 12.32
CA SER A 29 -2.02 -11.20 13.11
C SER A 29 -1.92 -10.68 14.56
N GLY A 30 -2.53 -9.54 14.86
CA GLY A 30 -2.39 -8.84 16.14
C GLY A 30 -1.00 -8.23 16.36
N GLN A 31 -0.17 -8.13 15.32
CA GLN A 31 1.17 -7.58 15.39
C GLN A 31 1.21 -6.12 14.95
N LEU A 32 2.20 -5.38 15.46
CA LEU A 32 2.51 -4.05 14.95
C LEU A 32 3.26 -4.20 13.62
N ILE A 33 2.68 -3.64 12.56
CA ILE A 33 3.27 -3.59 11.22
C ILE A 33 3.61 -2.15 10.87
N VAL A 34 4.80 -1.97 10.28
CA VAL A 34 5.25 -0.70 9.75
C VAL A 34 4.93 -0.66 8.26
N GLY A 35 4.10 0.30 7.87
CA GLY A 35 3.70 0.48 6.49
C GLY A 35 2.20 0.33 6.30
N VAL A 36 1.59 1.36 5.72
CA VAL A 36 0.17 1.38 5.34
C VAL A 36 0.06 1.76 3.88
N TRP A 37 -0.83 1.09 3.16
CA TRP A 37 -1.24 1.46 1.82
C TRP A 37 -2.60 2.16 1.86
N HIS A 38 -2.62 3.40 1.42
CA HIS A 38 -3.85 4.15 1.21
C HIS A 38 -4.33 3.89 -0.22
N LEU A 39 -5.37 3.07 -0.36
CA LEU A 39 -5.90 2.69 -1.66
C LEU A 39 -6.74 3.82 -2.26
N THR A 40 -6.73 3.95 -3.58
CA THR A 40 -7.62 4.92 -4.26
C THR A 40 -9.07 4.46 -4.26
N SER A 41 -9.29 3.14 -4.10
CA SER A 41 -10.60 2.53 -3.94
C SER A 41 -10.51 1.34 -2.98
N GLY A 42 -11.44 1.28 -2.04
CA GLY A 42 -11.48 0.27 -0.97
C GLY A 42 -10.91 0.79 0.35
N ASP A 43 -10.72 -0.12 1.29
CA ASP A 43 -10.12 0.15 2.58
C ASP A 43 -8.58 0.15 2.49
N ASP A 44 -7.95 0.88 3.40
CA ASP A 44 -6.49 0.85 3.56
C ASP A 44 -6.03 -0.53 4.00
N ILE A 45 -4.85 -0.94 3.53
CA ILE A 45 -4.28 -2.26 3.82
C ILE A 45 -2.89 -2.16 4.45
N CYS A 46 -2.53 -3.16 5.24
CA CYS A 46 -1.23 -3.22 5.89
C CYS A 46 -0.12 -3.60 4.89
N HIS A 47 1.11 -3.18 5.15
CA HIS A 47 2.28 -3.70 4.42
C HIS A 47 2.73 -5.06 4.98
N ASN A 48 1.84 -6.04 4.93
CA ASN A 48 2.00 -7.39 5.47
C ASN A 48 2.13 -8.49 4.40
N GLY A 49 2.03 -8.12 3.12
CA GLY A 49 2.06 -9.03 1.98
C GLY A 49 0.74 -9.15 1.22
N GLU A 50 -0.32 -8.48 1.65
CA GLU A 50 -1.61 -8.43 0.91
C GLU A 50 -1.50 -7.81 -0.49
N ALA A 51 -0.55 -6.89 -0.68
CA ALA A 51 -0.31 -6.23 -1.96
C ALA A 51 1.09 -6.53 -2.53
N GLU A 52 1.12 -6.81 -3.84
CA GLU A 52 2.35 -6.89 -4.62
C GLU A 52 2.70 -5.51 -5.20
N ILE A 53 3.96 -5.09 -5.06
CA ILE A 53 4.45 -3.82 -5.60
C ILE A 53 4.93 -4.06 -7.03
N LEU A 54 4.29 -3.41 -8.00
CA LEU A 54 4.65 -3.55 -9.42
C LEU A 54 5.72 -2.54 -9.83
N SER A 55 5.53 -1.27 -9.44
CA SER A 55 6.50 -0.22 -9.71
C SER A 55 6.25 1.00 -8.82
N ARG A 56 7.26 1.85 -8.67
CA ARG A 56 7.05 3.18 -8.10
C ARG A 56 6.37 4.05 -9.13
N SER A 57 5.32 4.79 -8.74
CA SER A 57 4.67 5.70 -9.66
C SER A 57 5.64 6.84 -9.99
N LEU A 58 6.02 6.94 -11.27
CA LEU A 58 6.84 8.02 -11.78
C LEU A 58 5.98 8.87 -12.72
N GLN A 59 5.66 10.04 -12.19
CA GLN A 59 5.07 11.25 -12.78
C GLN A 59 3.53 11.30 -12.89
N PRO A 60 2.91 12.37 -12.37
CA PRO A 60 1.55 12.73 -12.73
C PRO A 60 1.44 13.01 -14.24
N PRO A 61 0.25 12.91 -14.84
CA PRO A 61 0.06 13.25 -16.25
C PRO A 61 0.47 14.71 -16.51
N ALA A 62 1.05 14.97 -17.69
CA ALA A 62 1.32 16.33 -18.18
C ALA A 62 0.02 17.08 -18.49
#